data_AF-A0A2U2X0N3-F1
#
_entry.id   AF-A0A2U2X0N3-F1
#
_cell.length_a   1.000
_cell.length_b   1.000
_cell.length_c   1.000
_cell.angle_alpha   90.00
_cell.angle_beta   90.00
_cell.angle_gamma   90.00
#
_symmetry.space_group_name_H-M   'P 1'
#
loop_
_entity.id
_entity.type
_entity.pdbx_description
1 polymer ?
#
loop_
_entity_poly.entity_id
_entity_poly.type
_entity_poly.pdbx_seq_one_letter_code
_entity_poly.pdbx_strand_id
1 'polypeptide(L)'
;MKKTILLALSTILLFGAGNALAQDKEEKELNCFEKYEEAFKERGSYTISDNIYRNVMISFFEGEEVFCVRGKVRVENGYVSAIFYYYDDNTEELYDKKFSNLSNEPPSVVNGISEMIMNADRETLRVVFIDKLKPKRKKLQKMSIPDDI
;
A
#
# COMPACT_ATOMS: atom_id res chain seq x y z
N MET A 1 -66.00 36.07 -21.05
CA MET A 1 -65.03 36.38 -19.97
C MET A 1 -63.91 35.33 -20.01
N LYS A 2 -62.64 35.78 -19.89
CA LYS A 2 -61.38 34.99 -19.72
C LYS A 2 -60.92 34.25 -20.99
N LYS A 3 -59.68 34.31 -21.50
CA LYS A 3 -58.36 34.87 -21.11
C LYS A 3 -57.54 34.94 -22.43
N THR A 4 -57.07 36.11 -22.90
CA THR A 4 -55.69 36.65 -22.74
C THR A 4 -54.57 35.62 -23.01
N ILE A 5 -53.96 35.61 -24.20
CA ILE A 5 -52.83 36.42 -24.73
C ILE A 5 -51.52 35.61 -24.71
N LEU A 6 -51.02 35.34 -25.92
CA LEU A 6 -49.65 34.95 -26.24
C LEU A 6 -48.70 36.14 -26.04
N LEU A 7 -47.52 35.92 -25.46
CA LEU A 7 -46.36 36.77 -25.69
C LEU A 7 -45.06 36.00 -25.45
N ALA A 8 -44.23 35.95 -26.48
CA ALA A 8 -42.83 35.58 -26.45
C ALA A 8 -41.97 36.83 -26.23
N LEU A 9 -40.92 36.71 -25.41
CA LEU A 9 -39.76 37.63 -25.22
C LEU A 9 -38.93 37.00 -24.07
N SER A 10 -37.60 37.04 -23.92
CA SER A 10 -36.41 37.30 -24.73
C SER A 10 -35.21 37.07 -23.80
N THR A 11 -34.09 36.59 -24.36
CA THR A 11 -32.66 36.84 -24.01
C THR A 11 -32.13 37.04 -22.57
N ILE A 12 -30.99 36.36 -22.36
CA ILE A 12 -29.75 36.76 -21.64
C ILE A 12 -29.75 36.66 -20.10
N LEU A 13 -28.98 35.68 -19.59
CA LEU A 13 -28.16 35.83 -18.39
C LEU A 13 -26.80 35.13 -18.61
N LEU A 14 -25.81 35.91 -19.03
CA LEU A 14 -24.40 35.71 -18.70
C LEU A 14 -24.20 36.35 -17.32
N PHE A 15 -23.79 35.61 -16.30
CA PHE A 15 -22.89 36.02 -15.20
C PHE A 15 -22.75 34.86 -14.21
N GLY A 16 -21.53 34.32 -14.11
CA GLY A 16 -21.18 33.24 -13.19
C GLY A 16 -19.78 32.70 -13.44
N ALA A 17 -18.80 33.60 -13.64
CA ALA A 17 -17.40 33.25 -13.47
C ALA A 17 -17.09 33.17 -11.98
N GLY A 18 -16.45 32.08 -11.55
CA GLY A 18 -15.86 31.99 -10.21
C GLY A 18 -16.55 31.00 -9.29
N ASN A 19 -16.53 29.71 -9.62
CA ASN A 19 -16.32 28.66 -8.63
C ASN A 19 -15.39 27.64 -9.27
N ALA A 20 -14.08 27.93 -9.18
CA ALA A 20 -13.09 26.87 -9.29
C ALA A 20 -13.48 25.84 -8.23
N LEU A 21 -13.85 24.65 -8.67
CA LEU A 21 -14.03 23.50 -7.80
C LEU A 21 -12.69 23.25 -7.14
N ALA A 22 -12.53 23.73 -5.90
CA ALA A 22 -11.60 23.13 -4.96
C ALA A 22 -12.11 21.71 -4.77
N GLN A 23 -11.59 20.78 -5.58
CA GLN A 23 -11.66 19.37 -5.26
C GLN A 23 -10.83 19.21 -3.99
N ASP A 24 -11.49 19.28 -2.84
CA ASP A 24 -10.99 18.65 -1.63
C ASP A 24 -10.69 17.21 -2.01
N LYS A 25 -9.40 16.90 -2.18
CA LYS A 25 -8.96 15.52 -2.32
C LYS A 25 -9.34 14.86 -1.01
N GLU A 26 -10.39 14.07 -1.03
CA GLU A 26 -10.68 13.11 0.02
C GLU A 26 -9.39 12.30 0.22
N GLU A 27 -8.68 12.53 1.33
CA GLU A 27 -7.48 11.76 1.68
C GLU A 27 -7.95 10.33 1.94
N LYS A 28 -7.82 9.45 0.94
CA LYS A 28 -8.05 8.02 1.11
C LYS A 28 -7.14 7.54 2.23
N GLU A 29 -7.72 7.16 3.37
CA GLU A 29 -6.96 6.53 4.45
C GLU A 29 -6.46 5.17 3.96
N LEU A 30 -5.14 5.02 3.87
CA LEU A 30 -4.50 3.78 3.42
C LEU A 30 -4.53 2.72 4.54
N ASN A 31 -4.84 1.48 4.18
CA ASN A 31 -4.73 0.36 5.10
C ASN A 31 -3.25 0.02 5.42
N CYS A 32 -3.04 -0.90 6.36
CA CYS A 32 -1.70 -1.27 6.82
C CYS A 32 -0.78 -1.77 5.69
N PHE A 33 -1.31 -2.52 4.73
CA PHE A 33 -0.56 -2.99 3.56
C PHE A 33 -0.25 -1.85 2.59
N GLU A 34 -1.27 -1.07 2.20
CA GLU A 34 -1.14 0.03 1.23
C GLU A 34 -0.10 1.07 1.66
N LYS A 35 -0.02 1.39 2.96
CA LYS A 35 1.01 2.27 3.54
C LYS A 35 2.43 1.82 3.21
N TYR A 36 2.70 0.51 3.32
CA TYR A 36 4.01 -0.03 2.99
C TYR A 36 4.19 -0.25 1.49
N GLU A 37 3.15 -0.64 0.77
CA GLU A 37 3.20 -0.81 -0.69
C GLU A 37 3.62 0.49 -1.38
N GLU A 38 2.98 1.62 -1.05
CA GLU A 38 3.33 2.93 -1.59
C GLU A 38 4.76 3.33 -1.22
N ALA A 39 5.15 3.08 0.03
CA ALA A 39 6.49 3.36 0.50
C ALA A 39 7.56 2.57 -0.27
N PHE A 40 7.35 1.28 -0.52
CA PHE A 40 8.25 0.45 -1.32
C PHE A 40 8.24 0.86 -2.78
N LYS A 41 7.09 1.25 -3.34
CA LYS A 41 6.99 1.77 -4.70
C LYS A 41 7.81 3.06 -4.88
N GLU A 42 7.76 3.97 -3.91
CA GLU A 42 8.50 5.24 -3.95
C GLU A 42 10.01 5.05 -3.69
N ARG A 43 10.35 4.30 -2.65
CA ARG A 43 11.72 4.28 -2.09
C ARG A 43 12.54 3.07 -2.57
N GLY A 44 11.85 2.02 -2.98
CA GLY A 44 12.44 0.73 -3.29
C GLY A 44 12.85 -0.07 -2.05
N SER A 45 13.25 -1.31 -2.27
CA SER A 45 13.81 -2.19 -1.26
C SER A 45 15.33 -2.34 -1.39
N TYR A 46 15.99 -2.65 -0.28
CA TYR A 46 17.26 -3.36 -0.28
C TYR A 46 17.06 -4.81 -0.73
N THR A 47 18.13 -5.47 -1.17
CA THR A 47 18.09 -6.88 -1.57
C THR A 47 17.63 -7.76 -0.40
N ILE A 48 16.75 -8.70 -0.72
CA ILE A 48 16.30 -9.77 0.15
C ILE A 48 17.06 -11.02 -0.29
N SER A 49 17.88 -11.54 0.60
CA SER A 49 18.72 -12.71 0.41
C SER A 49 18.21 -13.83 1.29
N ASP A 50 18.65 -15.05 1.03
CA ASP A 50 18.33 -16.20 1.86
C ASP A 50 18.70 -15.95 3.32
N ASN A 51 17.68 -15.89 4.19
CA ASN A 51 17.83 -15.58 5.61
C ASN A 51 16.50 -15.81 6.36
N ILE A 52 16.54 -15.64 7.67
CA ILE A 52 15.36 -15.49 8.53
C ILE A 52 15.16 -14.01 8.85
N TYR A 53 14.02 -13.47 8.46
CA TYR A 53 13.61 -12.10 8.69
C TYR A 53 12.64 -12.06 9.87
N ARG A 54 13.04 -11.45 10.99
CA ARG A 54 12.28 -11.49 12.26
C ARG A 54 11.29 -10.35 12.44
N ASN A 55 11.34 -9.36 11.56
CA ASN A 55 10.48 -8.19 11.57
C ASN A 55 9.85 -8.01 10.18
N VAL A 56 8.85 -8.85 9.90
CA VAL A 56 8.02 -8.71 8.71
C VAL A 56 6.58 -8.40 9.13
N MET A 57 5.83 -7.81 8.21
CA MET A 57 4.38 -7.68 8.33
C MET A 57 3.74 -8.72 7.40
N ILE A 58 2.80 -9.49 7.94
CA ILE A 58 1.96 -10.41 7.18
C ILE A 58 0.61 -9.72 7.02
N SER A 59 0.24 -9.43 5.78
CA SER A 59 -1.03 -8.78 5.44
C SER A 59 -1.97 -9.84 4.88
N PHE A 60 -3.08 -10.07 5.57
CA PHE A 60 -4.14 -10.98 5.13
C PHE A 60 -5.25 -10.18 4.46
N PHE A 61 -5.78 -10.70 3.36
CA PHE A 61 -6.83 -10.06 2.57
C PHE A 61 -8.12 -10.87 2.73
N GLU A 62 -9.11 -10.28 3.40
CA GLU A 62 -10.42 -10.88 3.68
C GLU A 62 -11.51 -10.03 3.03
N GLY A 63 -11.87 -10.36 1.78
CA GLY A 63 -12.82 -9.57 1.01
C GLY A 63 -12.28 -8.17 0.73
N GLU A 64 -12.94 -7.15 1.29
CA GLU A 64 -12.55 -5.74 1.16
C GLU A 64 -11.63 -5.27 2.31
N GLU A 65 -11.46 -6.10 3.34
CA GLU A 65 -10.67 -5.77 4.52
C GLU A 65 -9.25 -6.33 4.44
N VAL A 66 -8.31 -5.61 5.05
CA VAL A 66 -6.91 -6.02 5.19
C VAL A 66 -6.51 -5.89 6.64
N PHE A 67 -6.15 -6.99 7.27
CA PHE A 67 -5.54 -6.98 8.60
C PHE A 67 -4.07 -7.41 8.51
N CYS A 68 -3.25 -6.80 9.36
CA CYS A 68 -1.82 -7.02 9.34
C CYS A 68 -1.32 -7.46 10.72
N VAL A 69 -0.48 -8.49 10.73
CA VAL A 69 0.16 -8.99 11.94
C VAL A 69 1.68 -8.96 11.80
N ARG A 70 2.38 -8.93 12.93
CA ARG A 70 3.83 -9.06 12.96
C ARG A 70 4.21 -10.52 12.78
N GLY A 71 5.26 -10.76 11.99
CA GLY A 71 5.75 -12.10 11.77
C GLY A 71 7.25 -12.22 11.59
N LYS A 72 7.65 -13.46 11.38
CA LYS A 72 8.99 -13.88 11.01
C LYS A 72 8.89 -14.78 9.78
N VAL A 73 9.75 -14.58 8.79
CA VAL A 73 9.72 -15.33 7.54
C VAL A 73 11.10 -15.86 7.19
N ARG A 74 11.16 -17.11 6.74
CA ARG A 74 12.35 -17.71 6.14
C ARG A 74 12.28 -17.56 4.64
N VAL A 75 13.38 -17.09 4.05
CA VAL A 75 13.60 -17.03 2.61
C VAL A 75 14.71 -18.00 2.24
N GLU A 76 14.46 -18.84 1.25
CA GLU A 76 15.40 -19.81 0.69
C GLU A 76 15.31 -19.81 -0.83
N ASN A 77 16.45 -19.77 -1.50
CA ASN A 77 16.57 -19.63 -2.96
C ASN A 77 15.76 -18.44 -3.52
N GLY A 78 15.63 -17.35 -2.75
CA GLY A 78 14.83 -16.18 -3.13
C GLY A 78 13.30 -16.32 -2.97
N TYR A 79 12.82 -17.43 -2.41
CA TYR A 79 11.39 -17.69 -2.19
C TYR A 79 11.04 -17.73 -0.70
N VAL A 80 9.81 -17.33 -0.36
CA VAL A 80 9.26 -17.50 0.99
C VAL A 80 9.06 -19.00 1.25
N SER A 81 9.81 -19.57 2.20
CA SER A 81 9.76 -21.02 2.49
C SER A 81 9.07 -21.36 3.81
N ALA A 82 9.03 -20.44 4.78
CA ALA A 82 8.28 -20.60 6.01
C ALA A 82 7.81 -19.25 6.56
N ILE A 83 6.62 -19.25 7.16
CA ILE A 83 5.98 -18.07 7.76
C ILE A 83 5.67 -18.40 9.22
N PHE A 84 5.94 -17.45 10.11
CA PHE A 84 5.58 -17.50 11.52
C PHE A 84 4.93 -16.17 11.89
N TYR A 85 3.90 -16.20 12.72
CA TYR A 85 3.30 -14.99 13.29
C TYR A 85 3.61 -14.93 14.79
N TYR A 86 3.66 -13.70 15.32
CA TYR A 86 3.82 -13.48 16.75
C TYR A 86 2.47 -13.24 17.40
N TYR A 87 2.29 -13.79 18.60
CA TYR A 87 1.23 -13.41 19.52
C TYR A 87 1.65 -12.18 20.34
N ASP A 88 0.69 -11.56 21.04
CA ASP A 88 0.92 -10.35 21.85
C ASP A 88 1.90 -10.59 23.01
N ASP A 89 2.04 -11.83 23.49
CA ASP A 89 3.01 -12.23 24.50
C ASP A 89 4.43 -12.49 23.92
N ASN A 90 4.64 -12.22 22.63
CA ASN A 90 5.85 -12.48 21.84
C ASN A 90 6.19 -13.96 21.64
N THR A 91 5.29 -14.88 21.96
CA THR A 91 5.41 -16.26 21.47
C THR A 91 5.17 -16.28 19.95
N GLU A 92 5.74 -17.29 19.29
CA GLU A 92 5.63 -17.44 17.84
C GLU A 92 4.98 -18.79 17.51
N GLU A 93 4.18 -18.78 16.45
CA GLU A 93 3.59 -19.99 15.90
C GLU A 93 3.93 -20.12 14.42
N LEU A 94 4.18 -21.35 14.00
CA LEU A 94 4.38 -21.69 12.60
C LEU A 94 3.04 -21.59 11.87
N TYR A 95 3.04 -20.87 10.75
CA TYR A 95 1.94 -20.94 9.80
C TYR A 95 2.00 -22.29 9.08
N ASP A 96 1.23 -23.26 9.57
CA ASP A 96 1.29 -24.68 9.22
C ASP A 96 0.51 -25.03 7.94
N LYS A 97 -0.35 -24.12 7.47
CA LYS A 97 -1.07 -24.25 6.21
C LYS A 97 -0.10 -24.23 5.03
N LYS A 98 -0.22 -25.22 4.13
CA LYS A 98 0.49 -25.19 2.84
C LYS A 98 0.10 -23.93 2.05
N PHE A 99 1.09 -23.31 1.43
CA PHE A 99 0.89 -22.09 0.66
C PHE A 99 1.76 -22.06 -0.60
N SER A 100 1.31 -21.31 -1.59
CA SER A 100 2.01 -21.04 -2.86
C SER A 100 1.64 -19.66 -3.36
N ASN A 101 2.25 -19.19 -4.44
CA ASN A 101 1.70 -18.06 -5.20
C ASN A 101 0.44 -18.51 -5.98
N LEU A 102 -0.19 -17.56 -6.69
CA LEU A 102 -1.40 -17.82 -7.49
C LEU A 102 -1.19 -18.80 -8.66
N SER A 103 0.06 -19.08 -9.04
CA SER A 103 0.43 -20.03 -10.09
C SER A 103 0.81 -21.42 -9.55
N ASN A 104 0.60 -21.68 -8.25
CA ASN A 104 1.04 -22.90 -7.56
C ASN A 104 2.57 -23.09 -7.49
N GLU A 105 3.34 -22.01 -7.51
CA GLU A 105 4.80 -22.02 -7.35
C GLU A 105 5.21 -21.42 -5.99
N PRO A 106 6.46 -21.64 -5.52
CA PRO A 106 6.97 -20.95 -4.34
C PRO A 106 6.87 -19.41 -4.49
N PRO A 107 6.37 -18.68 -3.48
CA PRO A 107 6.18 -17.23 -3.60
C PRO A 107 7.51 -16.48 -3.65
N SER A 108 7.75 -15.77 -4.75
CA SER A 108 8.95 -14.93 -4.87
C SER A 108 8.75 -13.58 -4.16
N VAL A 109 9.85 -12.85 -3.98
CA VAL A 109 9.84 -11.53 -3.34
C VAL A 109 10.33 -10.45 -4.30
N VAL A 110 9.49 -9.45 -4.55
CA VAL A 110 9.76 -8.35 -5.47
C VAL A 110 9.63 -7.03 -4.74
N ASN A 111 10.69 -6.21 -4.80
CA ASN A 111 10.72 -4.88 -4.19
C ASN A 111 10.28 -4.86 -2.71
N GLY A 112 10.73 -5.85 -1.93
CA GLY A 112 10.45 -5.88 -0.49
C GLY A 112 9.12 -6.50 -0.09
N ILE A 113 8.33 -6.97 -1.05
CA ILE A 113 6.99 -7.54 -0.84
C ILE A 113 6.90 -8.86 -1.60
N SER A 114 6.31 -9.89 -0.98
CA SER A 114 6.05 -11.15 -1.69
C SER A 114 5.04 -10.97 -2.81
N GLU A 115 5.04 -11.90 -3.75
CA GLU A 115 3.86 -12.17 -4.57
C GLU A 115 2.63 -12.47 -3.68
N MET A 116 1.44 -12.41 -4.27
CA MET A 116 0.23 -12.84 -3.58
C MET A 116 0.35 -14.32 -3.25
N ILE A 117 0.27 -14.65 -1.97
CA ILE A 117 0.29 -16.00 -1.45
C ILE A 117 -1.15 -16.44 -1.26
N MET A 118 -1.45 -17.68 -1.65
CA MET A 118 -2.71 -18.34 -1.37
C MET A 118 -2.43 -19.63 -0.61
N ASN A 119 -3.19 -19.88 0.45
CA ASN A 119 -3.08 -21.12 1.22
C ASN A 119 -4.10 -22.16 0.75
N ALA A 120 -4.06 -23.34 1.38
CA ALA A 120 -4.99 -24.43 1.11
C ALA A 120 -6.48 -24.08 1.32
N ASP A 121 -6.78 -23.12 2.19
CA ASP A 121 -8.14 -22.65 2.50
C ASP A 121 -8.59 -21.50 1.60
N ARG A 122 -7.79 -21.13 0.60
CA ARG A 122 -8.00 -19.98 -0.30
C ARG A 122 -7.95 -18.62 0.39
N GLU A 123 -7.42 -18.55 1.61
CA GLU A 123 -7.04 -17.29 2.22
C GLU A 123 -5.82 -16.74 1.48
N THR A 124 -5.81 -15.42 1.31
CA THR A 124 -4.75 -14.74 0.56
C THR A 124 -3.98 -13.79 1.45
N LEU A 125 -2.67 -13.77 1.30
CA LEU A 125 -1.78 -12.94 2.11
C LEU A 125 -0.56 -12.44 1.33
N ARG A 126 0.08 -11.41 1.85
CA ARG A 126 1.40 -10.94 1.41
C ARG A 126 2.33 -10.75 2.59
N VAL A 127 3.61 -10.99 2.34
CA VAL A 127 4.69 -10.72 3.31
C VAL A 127 5.42 -9.45 2.91
N VAL A 128 5.52 -8.52 3.85
CA VAL A 128 6.21 -7.23 3.68
C VAL A 128 7.45 -7.20 4.57
N PHE A 129 8.63 -7.03 3.96
CA PHE A 129 9.92 -7.06 4.64
C PHE A 129 10.29 -5.66 5.16
N ILE A 130 9.66 -5.22 6.24
CA ILE A 130 9.72 -3.84 6.77
C ILE A 130 11.16 -3.29 6.83
N ASP A 131 12.10 -4.04 7.40
CA ASP A 131 13.49 -3.60 7.59
C ASP A 131 14.28 -3.42 6.27
N LYS A 132 13.71 -3.87 5.15
CA LYS A 132 14.32 -3.74 3.83
C LYS A 132 13.84 -2.53 3.05
N LEU A 133 12.86 -1.80 3.58
CA LEU A 133 12.43 -0.54 3.03
C LEU A 133 13.55 0.49 3.07
N LYS A 134 13.90 1.08 1.93
CA LYS A 134 14.90 2.15 1.88
C LYS A 134 14.40 3.39 2.65
N PRO A 135 15.30 4.13 3.30
CA PRO A 135 14.93 5.36 4.00
C PRO A 135 14.42 6.40 3.01
N LYS A 136 13.62 7.36 3.50
CA LYS A 136 13.26 8.55 2.71
C LYS A 136 14.53 9.26 2.26
N ARG A 137 14.55 9.75 1.01
CA ARG A 137 15.68 10.56 0.52
C ARG A 137 15.81 11.79 1.40
N LYS A 138 17.01 12.03 1.93
CA LYS A 138 17.29 13.22 2.74
C LYS A 138 17.11 14.46 1.86
N LYS A 139 16.53 15.53 2.42
CA LYS A 139 16.51 16.84 1.75
C LYS A 139 17.95 17.35 1.64
N LEU A 140 18.29 17.93 0.48
CA LEU A 140 19.58 18.60 0.31
C LEU A 140 19.63 19.80 1.26
N GLN A 141 20.74 19.94 1.96
CA GLN A 141 21.01 21.16 2.72
C GLN A 141 21.28 22.28 1.72
N LYS A 142 20.53 23.39 1.85
CA LYS A 142 20.80 24.58 1.05
C LYS A 142 22.07 25.24 1.58
N MET A 143 22.98 25.57 0.67
CA MET A 143 24.14 26.43 0.98
C MET A 143 23.67 27.88 0.98
N SER A 144 24.03 28.66 2.00
CA SER A 144 23.90 30.12 1.98
C SER A 144 25.14 30.71 1.31
N ILE A 145 24.96 31.47 0.23
CA ILE A 145 26.03 32.24 -0.42
C ILE A 145 25.88 33.69 0.08
N PRO A 146 26.92 34.30 0.67
CA PRO A 146 26.93 35.73 0.98
C PRO A 146 26.65 36.60 -0.24
N ASP A 147 26.01 37.76 -0.06
CA ASP A 147 25.61 38.65 -1.15
C ASP A 147 26.79 39.46 -1.74
N ASP A 148 27.98 39.39 -1.13
CA ASP A 148 29.13 40.27 -1.39
C ASP A 148 30.31 39.59 -2.12
N ILE A 149 30.05 38.52 -2.88
CA ILE A 149 31.04 37.82 -3.74
C ILE A 149 30.85 38.10 -5.22
#